data_AF-A0A963HUL9-F1
#
_entry.id   AF-A0A963HUL9-F1
#
_cell.length_a   1.000
_cell.length_b   1.000
_cell.length_c   1.000
_cell.angle_alpha   90.00
_cell.angle_beta   90.00
_cell.angle_gamma   90.00
#
_symmetry.space_group_name_H-M   'P 1'
#
loop_
_entity.id
_entity.type
_entity.pdbx_description
1 polymer ?
#
loop_
_entity_poly.entity_id
_entity_poly.type
_entity_poly.pdbx_seq_one_letter_code
_entity_poly.pdbx_strand_id
1 'polypeptide(L)'
;EQMKMFLTRLGIGAKAVVTGDLTQIDLPRGNHSGLREACDILANVRGIAFTEFLKEDVVRHPLVARIVEAYELMNKRRDKAARERSKERTNDDK
;
A
#
# COMPACT_ATOMS: atom_id res chain seq x y z
N GLU A 1 -6.11 -16.32 1.61
CA GLU A 1 -6.56 -17.25 2.71
C GLU A 1 -6.49 -16.72 4.15
N GLN A 2 -5.40 -16.06 4.59
CA GLN A 2 -5.23 -15.68 6.01
C GLN A 2 -6.37 -14.82 6.58
N MET A 3 -6.86 -13.84 5.81
CA MET A 3 -7.97 -12.98 6.22
C MET A 3 -9.29 -13.74 6.40
N LYS A 4 -9.56 -14.75 5.55
CA LYS A 4 -10.73 -15.62 5.69
C LYS A 4 -10.71 -16.34 7.03
N MET A 5 -9.58 -16.94 7.40
CA MET A 5 -9.43 -17.65 8.69
C MET A 5 -9.66 -16.74 9.90
N PHE A 6 -9.25 -15.47 9.83
CA PHE A 6 -9.46 -14.50 10.89
C PHE A 6 -10.93 -14.05 10.97
N LEU A 7 -11.48 -13.57 9.86
CA LEU A 7 -12.81 -12.95 9.83
C LEU A 7 -13.94 -13.94 10.15
N THR A 8 -13.80 -15.21 9.80
CA THR A 8 -14.81 -16.24 10.11
C THR A 8 -14.82 -16.67 11.57
N ARG A 9 -13.89 -16.18 12.41
CA ARG A 9 -13.86 -16.48 13.85
C ARG A 9 -14.59 -15.43 14.68
N LEU A 10 -15.14 -14.38 14.06
CA LEU A 10 -15.90 -13.36 14.77
C LEU A 10 -17.23 -13.93 15.27
N GLY A 11 -17.44 -13.84 16.58
CA GLY A 11 -18.67 -14.26 17.24
C GLY A 11 -19.78 -13.21 17.18
N ILE A 12 -20.96 -13.57 17.68
CA ILE A 12 -22.12 -12.67 17.78
C ILE A 12 -21.77 -11.48 18.67
N GLY A 13 -22.10 -10.26 18.22
CA GLY A 13 -21.85 -9.03 18.96
C GLY A 13 -20.40 -8.55 18.92
N ALA A 14 -19.48 -9.30 18.30
CA ALA A 14 -18.10 -8.88 18.13
C ALA A 14 -17.98 -7.75 17.09
N LYS A 15 -17.02 -6.86 17.31
CA LYS A 15 -16.57 -5.87 16.33
C LYS A 15 -15.07 -6.05 16.15
N ALA A 16 -14.60 -5.96 14.92
CA ALA A 16 -13.19 -6.04 14.59
C ALA A 16 -12.80 -4.84 13.72
N VAL A 17 -11.59 -4.33 13.93
CA VAL A 17 -10.97 -3.34 13.06
C VAL A 17 -9.65 -3.92 12.59
N VAL A 18 -9.48 -3.99 11.29
CA VAL A 18 -8.24 -4.45 10.66
C VAL A 18 -7.56 -3.22 10.06
N THR A 19 -6.29 -3.03 10.37
CA THR A 19 -5.47 -1.93 9.85
C THR A 19 -4.27 -2.48 9.11
N GLY A 20 -3.79 -1.76 8.12
CA GLY A 20 -2.60 -2.14 7.35
C GLY A 20 -2.30 -1.15 6.23
N ASP A 21 -1.09 -1.22 5.70
CA ASP A 21 -0.63 -0.44 4.55
C ASP A 21 -0.60 -1.33 3.31
N LEU A 22 -1.45 -1.03 2.32
CA LEU A 22 -1.57 -1.78 1.07
C LEU A 22 -0.31 -1.71 0.18
N THR A 23 0.59 -0.77 0.45
CA THR A 23 1.86 -0.58 -0.28
C THR A 23 2.99 -1.42 0.29
N GLN A 24 2.87 -1.88 1.54
CA GLN A 24 3.89 -2.70 2.20
C GLN A 24 3.56 -4.18 2.03
N ILE A 25 4.13 -4.79 0.98
CA ILE A 25 3.98 -6.22 0.69
C ILE A 25 5.33 -6.90 0.94
N ASP A 26 5.49 -7.44 2.13
CA ASP A 26 6.69 -8.18 2.55
C ASP A 26 6.58 -9.69 2.26
N LEU A 27 5.95 -10.05 1.13
CA LEU A 27 5.71 -11.44 0.74
C LEU A 27 6.68 -11.90 -0.36
N PRO A 28 7.01 -13.20 -0.42
CA PRO A 28 7.76 -13.78 -1.53
C PRO A 28 7.10 -13.46 -2.89
N ARG A 29 7.91 -13.32 -3.93
CA ARG A 29 7.43 -13.04 -5.30
C ARG A 29 6.41 -14.10 -5.73
N GLY A 30 5.27 -13.64 -6.24
CA GLY A 30 4.16 -14.48 -6.69
C GLY A 30 3.04 -14.65 -5.66
N ASN A 31 3.25 -14.24 -4.41
CA ASN A 31 2.20 -14.28 -3.40
C ASN A 31 1.35 -12.99 -3.43
N HIS A 32 0.03 -13.15 -3.46
CA HIS A 32 -0.89 -12.03 -3.37
C HIS A 32 -0.99 -11.52 -1.91
N SER A 33 -1.12 -10.20 -1.75
CA SER A 33 -1.37 -9.58 -0.43
C SER A 33 -2.74 -10.02 0.08
N GLY A 34 -2.78 -10.66 1.26
CA GLY A 34 -4.03 -11.10 1.88
C GLY A 34 -4.96 -9.94 2.26
N LEU A 35 -4.41 -8.76 2.57
CA LEU A 35 -5.21 -7.56 2.85
C LEU A 35 -5.86 -7.02 1.57
N ARG A 36 -5.09 -6.92 0.48
CA ARG A 36 -5.61 -6.49 -0.83
C ARG A 36 -6.70 -7.43 -1.33
N GLU A 37 -6.43 -8.73 -1.32
CA GLU A 37 -7.38 -9.78 -1.69
C GLU A 37 -8.68 -9.66 -0.87
N ALA A 38 -8.57 -9.44 0.45
CA ALA A 38 -9.74 -9.30 1.31
C ALA A 38 -10.55 -8.03 0.99
N CYS A 39 -9.91 -6.90 0.70
CA CYS A 39 -10.62 -5.68 0.27
C CYS A 39 -11.44 -5.94 -1.00
N ASP A 40 -10.85 -6.59 -2.00
CA ASP A 40 -11.52 -6.87 -3.27
C ASP A 40 -12.69 -7.85 -3.10
N ILE A 41 -12.51 -8.94 -2.35
CA ILE A 41 -13.53 -9.97 -2.12
C ILE A 41 -14.70 -9.42 -1.28
N LEU A 42 -14.40 -8.58 -0.27
CA LEU A 42 -15.38 -8.15 0.72
C LEU A 42 -16.04 -6.80 0.39
N ALA A 43 -15.69 -6.17 -0.73
CA ALA A 43 -16.17 -4.84 -1.13
C ALA A 43 -17.70 -4.68 -1.10
N ASN A 44 -18.45 -5.76 -1.36
CA ASN A 44 -19.92 -5.75 -1.42
C ASN A 44 -20.59 -6.49 -0.25
N VAL A 45 -19.85 -6.85 0.79
CA VAL A 45 -20.40 -7.58 1.93
C VAL A 45 -21.05 -6.60 2.91
N ARG A 46 -22.37 -6.75 3.11
CA ARG A 46 -23.12 -5.93 4.08
C ARG A 46 -22.53 -6.06 5.49
N GLY A 47 -22.38 -4.93 6.16
CA GLY A 47 -21.85 -4.87 7.54
C GLY A 47 -20.32 -4.73 7.64
N ILE A 48 -19.62 -4.68 6.50
CA ILE A 48 -18.19 -4.34 6.44
C ILE A 48 -18.04 -2.94 5.83
N ALA A 49 -17.22 -2.10 6.44
CA ALA A 49 -16.89 -0.78 5.93
C ALA A 49 -15.38 -0.68 5.68
N PHE A 50 -15.01 0.08 4.65
CA PHE A 50 -13.63 0.39 4.32
C PHE A 50 -13.37 1.87 4.55
N THR A 51 -12.23 2.18 5.15
CA THR A 51 -11.76 3.55 5.38
C THR A 51 -10.32 3.60 4.96
N GLU A 52 -10.06 4.31 3.86
CA GLU A 52 -8.72 4.52 3.34
C GLU A 52 -8.19 5.85 3.84
N PHE A 53 -7.00 5.83 4.42
CA PHE A 53 -6.29 7.04 4.81
C PHE A 53 -5.28 7.43 3.74
N LEU A 54 -5.29 8.71 3.38
CA LEU A 54 -4.36 9.31 2.45
C LEU A 54 -3.18 9.93 3.19
N LYS A 55 -2.18 10.40 2.44
CA LYS A 55 -0.99 11.06 3.01
C LYS A 55 -1.36 12.28 3.86
N GLU A 56 -2.44 12.98 3.50
CA GLU A 56 -2.96 14.17 4.19
C GLU A 56 -3.59 13.86 5.54
N ASP A 57 -4.08 12.64 5.76
CA ASP A 57 -4.64 12.20 7.04
C ASP A 57 -3.55 11.89 8.09
N VAL A 58 -2.28 11.85 7.69
CA VAL A 58 -1.17 11.47 8.56
C VAL A 58 -0.54 12.69 9.22
N VAL A 59 -0.88 12.91 10.49
CA VAL A 59 -0.21 13.90 11.34
C VAL A 59 1.18 13.39 11.73
N ARG A 60 2.22 14.10 11.29
CA ARG A 60 3.62 13.81 11.66
C ARG A 60 4.21 14.98 12.41
N HIS A 61 5.13 14.68 13.32
CA HIS A 61 5.98 15.71 13.91
C HIS A 61 6.71 16.49 12.80
N PRO A 62 6.82 17.84 12.86
CA PRO A 62 7.40 18.64 11.77
C PRO A 62 8.79 18.19 11.32
N LEU A 63 9.64 17.73 12.25
CA LEU A 63 10.95 17.16 11.90
C LEU A 63 10.82 15.88 11.07
N VAL A 64 9.92 14.97 11.45
CA VAL A 64 9.72 13.70 10.74
C VAL A 64 9.17 13.96 9.34
N ALA A 65 8.24 14.91 9.19
CA ALA A 65 7.73 15.32 7.87
C ALA A 65 8.85 15.78 6.93
N ARG A 66 9.76 16.65 7.42
CA ARG A 66 10.92 17.12 6.64
C ARG A 66 11.87 15.98 6.27
N ILE A 67 12.09 15.02 7.17
CA ILE A 67 12.92 13.83 6.88
C ILE A 67 12.28 13.02 5.75
N VAL A 68 10.99 12.71 5.85
CA VAL A 68 10.26 11.94 4.82
C VAL A 68 10.32 12.65 3.47
N GLU A 69 10.07 13.96 3.43
CA GLU A 69 10.13 14.76 2.21
C GLU A 69 11.51 14.71 1.54
N ALA A 70 12.60 14.78 2.32
CA ALA A 70 13.96 14.68 1.79
C ALA A 70 14.22 13.33 1.09
N TYR A 71 13.76 12.21 1.68
CA TYR A 71 13.84 10.89 1.06
C TYR A 71 12.97 10.78 -0.20
N GLU A 72 11.74 11.31 -0.17
CA GLU A 72 10.86 11.30 -1.34
C GLU A 72 11.47 12.08 -2.52
N LEU A 73 12.10 13.24 -2.26
CA LEU A 73 12.77 14.04 -3.28
C LEU A 73 13.95 13.29 -3.91
N MET A 74 14.74 12.58 -3.10
CA MET A 74 15.84 11.74 -3.59
C MET A 74 15.33 10.62 -4.49
N ASN A 75 14.27 9.91 -4.06
CA ASN A 75 13.69 8.82 -4.84
C ASN A 75 13.12 9.32 -6.18
N LYS A 76 12.38 10.44 -6.19
CA LYS A 76 11.86 11.05 -7.43
C LYS A 76 12.97 11.40 -8.42
N ARG A 77 14.10 11.94 -7.93
CA ARG A 77 15.27 12.23 -8.77
C ARG A 77 15.88 10.96 -9.36
N ARG A 78 16.02 9.90 -8.55
CA ARG A 78 16.54 8.61 -9.00
C ARG A 78 15.66 7.98 -10.08
N ASP A 79 14.34 8.01 -9.89
CA ASP A 79 13.37 7.46 -10.85
C ASP A 79 13.38 8.24 -12.17
N LYS A 80 13.44 9.58 -12.11
CA LYS A 80 13.54 10.43 -13.30
C LYS A 80 14.82 10.13 -14.08
N ALA A 81 15.97 10.07 -13.41
CA ALA A 81 17.23 9.75 -14.06
C ALA A 81 17.25 8.33 -14.66
N ALA A 82 16.58 7.36 -14.01
CA ALA A 82 16.44 6.01 -14.57
C ALA A 82 15.57 5.98 -15.82
N ARG A 83 14.48 6.75 -15.85
CA ARG A 83 13.59 6.92 -17.02
C ARG A 83 14.28 7.63 -18.19
N GLU A 84 15.11 8.64 -17.91
CA GLU A 84 15.88 9.35 -18.94
C GLU A 84 16.92 8.43 -19.60
N ARG A 85 17.69 7.68 -18.81
CA ARG A 85 18.65 6.68 -19.32
C ARG A 85 18.00 5.57 -20.16
N SER A 86 16.78 5.16 -19.81
CA SER A 86 16.08 4.13 -20.58
C SER A 86 15.54 4.65 -21.91
N LYS A 87 15.20 5.96 -22.00
CA LYS A 87 14.81 6.63 -23.25
C LYS A 87 16.00 6.87 -24.20
N GLU A 88 17.18 7.19 -23.68
CA GLU A 88 18.40 7.33 -24.49
C GLU A 88 18.77 6.00 -25.17
N ARG A 89 18.74 4.89 -24.43
CA ARG A 89 19.02 3.56 -25.00
C ARG A 89 18.02 3.10 -26.06
N THR A 90 16.75 3.52 -25.98
CA THR A 90 15.76 3.14 -27.01
C THR A 90 15.86 3.99 -28.28
N ASN A 91 16.58 5.11 -28.24
CA ASN A 91 16.82 5.95 -29.41
C ASN A 91 18.09 5.56 -30.18
N ASP A 92 19.10 4.97 -29.52
CA ASP A 92 20.32 4.49 -30.19
C ASP A 92 20.11 3.16 -30.97
N ASP A 93 19.06 2.39 -30.64
CA ASP A 93 18.71 1.12 -31.31
C ASP A 93 17.78 1.30 -32.55
N LYS A 94 17.51 2.55 -32.98
CA LYS A 94 16.71 2.90 -34.17
C LYS A 94 17.55 3.62 -35.22
#